data_AF-A0A5D4GRF9-F1
#
_entry.id   AF-A0A5D4GRF9-F1
#
_cell.length_a   1.000
_cell.length_b   1.000
_cell.length_c   1.000
_cell.angle_alpha   90.00
_cell.angle_beta   90.00
_cell.angle_gamma   90.00
#
_symmetry.space_group_name_H-M   'P 1'
#
loop_
_entity.id
_entity.type
_entity.pdbx_description
1 polymer ?
#
loop_
_entity_poly.entity_id
_entity_poly.type
_entity_poly.pdbx_seq_one_letter_code
_entity_poly.pdbx_strand_id
1 'polypeptide(L)'
;MSKEKALVARGAGKWGLDDFPKTGWECVGTTDLGSAVATCEMCEYMAIRYVQHMQHPSGLELKAGCECAGHMTGDLVAAQGRDKAMRNAASRHRNRQRSLEKDKRRLEPLRNNPSAIRQIQSIHRRAMIRASEATAEYEKHPSTPHFDMELEAGMFALEAEAAVEAVKQQQPPYRLRKELLASHWTPTPKGQRLETSQGDMVQAFQRADGSFSFGYQLRRRKMVWSAKEFPTLEQAMSKGRMYLILDLRRAGRLPELPKL
;
A
#
# COMPACT_ATOMS: atom_id res chain seq x y z
N MET A 1 44.19 -5.95 10.40
CA MET A 1 43.94 -6.19 8.95
C MET A 1 42.74 -7.10 8.80
N SER A 2 41.89 -6.91 7.77
CA SER A 2 40.79 -7.85 7.50
C SER A 2 41.36 -9.23 7.12
N LYS A 3 40.62 -10.30 7.44
CA LYS A 3 41.05 -11.68 7.12
C LYS A 3 41.33 -11.85 5.63
N GLU A 4 40.51 -11.23 4.79
CA GLU A 4 40.64 -11.27 3.33
C GLU A 4 41.89 -10.52 2.83
N LYS A 5 42.25 -9.36 3.42
CA LYS A 5 43.50 -8.66 3.08
C LYS A 5 44.76 -9.52 3.36
N ALA A 6 44.75 -10.34 4.40
CA ALA A 6 45.84 -11.28 4.67
C ALA A 6 45.91 -12.42 3.64
N LEU A 7 44.77 -12.83 3.05
CA LEU A 7 44.73 -13.85 2.00
C LEU A 7 45.31 -13.33 0.68
N VAL A 8 45.04 -12.08 0.35
CA VAL A 8 45.64 -11.43 -0.83
C VAL A 8 47.16 -11.36 -0.65
N ALA A 9 47.63 -10.86 0.50
CA ALA A 9 49.06 -10.69 0.77
C ALA A 9 49.87 -12.01 0.74
N ARG A 10 49.25 -13.14 1.11
CA ARG A 10 49.90 -14.46 1.10
C ARG A 10 49.81 -15.20 -0.24
N GLY A 11 49.17 -14.65 -1.26
CA GLY A 11 48.96 -15.34 -2.54
C GLY A 11 48.01 -16.53 -2.46
N ALA A 12 46.93 -16.43 -1.68
CA ALA A 12 45.98 -17.56 -1.53
C ALA A 12 45.10 -17.76 -2.77
N GLY A 13 44.81 -19.02 -3.12
CA GLY A 13 43.97 -19.36 -4.27
C GLY A 13 44.62 -18.89 -5.57
N LYS A 14 43.84 -18.22 -6.42
CA LYS A 14 44.30 -17.73 -7.72
C LYS A 14 45.31 -16.58 -7.62
N TRP A 15 45.44 -15.92 -6.46
CA TRP A 15 46.50 -14.92 -6.23
C TRP A 15 47.91 -15.51 -6.33
N GLY A 16 48.07 -16.81 -6.03
CA GLY A 16 49.36 -17.51 -6.09
C GLY A 16 49.67 -18.16 -7.43
N LEU A 17 48.75 -18.10 -8.40
CA LEU A 17 48.97 -18.63 -9.75
C LEU A 17 49.69 -17.59 -10.60
N ASP A 18 50.82 -17.98 -11.21
CA ASP A 18 51.63 -17.07 -12.02
C ASP A 18 50.93 -16.68 -13.33
N ASP A 19 50.26 -17.64 -13.96
CA ASP A 19 49.56 -17.45 -15.25
C ASP A 19 48.15 -16.86 -15.10
N PHE A 20 47.73 -16.49 -13.88
CA PHE A 20 46.40 -15.94 -13.63
C PHE A 20 46.44 -14.40 -13.53
N PRO A 21 45.56 -13.67 -14.23
CA PRO A 21 45.57 -12.20 -14.20
C PRO A 21 45.19 -11.66 -12.82
N LYS A 22 46.08 -10.86 -12.24
CA LYS A 22 45.95 -10.27 -10.89
C LYS A 22 45.33 -8.86 -10.90
N THR A 23 45.33 -8.21 -12.06
CA THR A 23 44.88 -6.83 -12.28
C THR A 23 44.14 -6.73 -13.62
N GLY A 24 43.56 -5.57 -13.92
CA GLY A 24 42.87 -5.33 -15.19
C GLY A 24 41.43 -5.87 -15.24
N TRP A 25 40.87 -6.19 -14.07
CA TRP A 25 39.48 -6.63 -13.96
C TRP A 25 38.54 -5.44 -13.84
N GLU A 26 37.30 -5.64 -14.28
CA GLU A 26 36.19 -4.71 -14.10
C GLU A 26 35.06 -5.36 -13.29
N CYS A 27 34.38 -4.58 -12.45
CA CYS A 27 33.20 -5.05 -11.73
C CYS A 27 31.94 -4.72 -12.56
N VAL A 28 31.34 -5.73 -13.16
CA VAL A 28 30.17 -5.57 -14.06
C VAL A 28 28.83 -5.66 -13.32
N GLY A 29 28.84 -6.07 -12.05
CA GLY A 29 27.62 -6.15 -11.26
C GLY A 29 27.86 -6.56 -9.81
N THR A 30 26.80 -6.50 -9.00
CA THR A 30 26.85 -6.95 -7.61
C THR A 30 25.59 -7.72 -7.23
N THR A 31 25.69 -8.63 -6.27
CA THR A 31 24.54 -9.44 -5.81
C THR A 31 24.64 -9.74 -4.32
N ASP A 32 23.55 -9.54 -3.58
CA ASP A 32 23.39 -10.04 -2.21
C ASP A 32 22.80 -11.45 -2.24
N LEU A 33 23.55 -12.45 -1.78
CA LEU A 33 23.10 -13.85 -1.68
C LEU A 33 22.21 -14.12 -0.45
N GLY A 34 21.94 -13.11 0.38
CA GLY A 34 21.16 -13.24 1.61
C GLY A 34 21.91 -13.87 2.79
N SER A 35 22.91 -14.71 2.51
CA SER A 35 23.80 -15.35 3.49
C SER A 35 25.21 -15.57 2.90
N ALA A 36 26.20 -15.84 3.74
CA ALA A 36 27.59 -16.04 3.30
C ALA A 36 27.78 -17.49 2.80
N VAL A 37 27.23 -17.78 1.62
CA VAL A 37 27.17 -19.15 1.05
C VAL A 37 28.09 -19.36 -0.15
N ALA A 38 28.51 -18.30 -0.83
CA ALA A 38 29.49 -18.42 -1.92
C ALA A 38 30.90 -18.35 -1.37
N THR A 39 31.85 -19.04 -1.98
CA THR A 39 33.28 -18.83 -1.69
C THR A 39 33.83 -17.84 -2.72
N CYS A 40 34.63 -16.86 -2.28
CA CYS A 40 35.32 -15.94 -3.18
C CYS A 40 36.21 -16.72 -4.13
N GLU A 41 35.97 -16.62 -5.44
CA GLU A 41 36.65 -17.45 -6.44
C GLU A 41 38.09 -16.99 -6.68
N MET A 42 38.48 -15.79 -6.25
CA MET A 42 39.86 -15.32 -6.36
C MET A 42 40.73 -15.88 -5.22
N CYS A 43 40.34 -15.67 -3.95
CA CYS A 43 41.12 -16.20 -2.83
C CYS A 43 40.81 -17.65 -2.50
N GLU A 44 39.64 -18.18 -2.85
CA GLU A 44 39.17 -19.55 -2.62
C GLU A 44 39.03 -19.96 -1.13
N TYR A 45 39.11 -18.99 -0.20
CA TYR A 45 38.99 -19.26 1.25
C TYR A 45 37.81 -18.56 1.93
N MET A 46 37.43 -17.37 1.49
CA MET A 46 36.41 -16.58 2.20
C MET A 46 35.01 -16.93 1.72
N ALA A 47 34.15 -17.30 2.66
CA ALA A 47 32.72 -17.27 2.43
C ALA A 47 32.25 -15.81 2.30
N ILE A 48 31.59 -15.49 1.19
CA ILE A 48 31.09 -14.17 0.82
C ILE A 48 29.58 -14.20 0.67
N ARG A 49 28.94 -13.13 1.13
CA ARG A 49 27.51 -12.85 0.95
C ARG A 49 27.26 -11.85 -0.17
N TYR A 50 28.03 -10.77 -0.15
CA TYR A 50 27.95 -9.67 -1.10
C TYR A 50 28.97 -9.92 -2.20
N VAL A 51 28.47 -10.39 -3.34
CA VAL A 51 29.29 -10.80 -4.48
C VAL A 51 29.52 -9.61 -5.39
N GLN A 52 30.76 -9.41 -5.81
CA GLN A 52 31.11 -8.56 -6.94
C GLN A 52 31.41 -9.47 -8.14
N HIS A 53 30.67 -9.26 -9.23
CA HIS A 53 30.86 -9.99 -10.48
C HIS A 53 31.97 -9.30 -11.27
N MET A 54 33.08 -10.00 -11.44
CA MET A 54 34.32 -9.50 -12.02
C MET A 54 34.47 -10.07 -13.42
N GLN A 55 34.85 -9.22 -14.38
CA GLN A 55 35.15 -9.62 -15.76
C GLN A 55 36.54 -9.11 -16.14
N HIS A 56 37.31 -9.95 -16.83
CA HIS A 56 38.61 -9.60 -17.37
C HIS A 56 38.55 -9.53 -18.91
N PRO A 57 39.32 -8.64 -19.58
CA PRO A 57 39.36 -8.54 -21.04
C PRO A 57 39.69 -9.84 -21.78
N SER A 58 40.34 -10.80 -21.12
CA SER A 58 40.61 -12.14 -21.66
C SER A 58 39.38 -13.07 -21.69
N GLY A 59 38.21 -12.60 -21.27
CA GLY A 59 36.97 -13.39 -21.22
C GLY A 59 36.79 -14.20 -19.93
N LEU A 60 37.63 -14.01 -18.91
CA LEU A 60 37.45 -14.66 -17.61
C LEU A 60 36.41 -13.93 -16.76
N GLU A 61 35.66 -14.70 -15.98
CA GLU A 61 34.65 -14.18 -15.04
C GLU A 61 34.87 -14.77 -13.64
N LEU A 62 34.72 -13.96 -12.59
CA LEU A 62 34.84 -14.40 -11.21
C LEU A 62 33.82 -13.73 -10.28
N LYS A 63 33.38 -14.47 -9.26
CA LYS A 63 32.64 -13.97 -8.10
C LYS A 63 33.61 -13.68 -6.96
N ALA A 64 33.87 -12.41 -6.70
CA ALA A 64 34.85 -12.00 -5.72
C ALA A 64 34.23 -11.31 -4.49
N GLY A 65 34.92 -11.43 -3.35
CA GLY A 65 34.69 -10.62 -2.17
C GLY A 65 35.22 -9.20 -2.33
N CYS A 66 34.85 -8.31 -1.40
CA CYS A 66 35.16 -6.89 -1.48
C CYS A 66 36.65 -6.58 -1.62
N GLU A 67 37.50 -7.21 -0.80
CA GLU A 67 38.94 -6.90 -0.83
C GLU A 67 39.57 -7.48 -2.10
N CYS A 68 39.25 -8.72 -2.46
CA CYS A 68 39.77 -9.32 -3.70
C CYS A 68 39.36 -8.51 -4.93
N ALA A 69 38.08 -8.13 -5.03
CA ALA A 69 37.58 -7.29 -6.12
C ALA A 69 38.33 -5.96 -6.19
N GLY A 70 38.52 -5.27 -5.06
CA GLY A 70 39.24 -4.00 -5.01
C GLY A 70 40.70 -4.11 -5.46
N HIS A 71 41.37 -5.21 -5.10
CA HIS A 71 42.73 -5.47 -5.57
C HIS A 71 42.77 -5.80 -7.08
N MET A 72 41.82 -6.59 -7.57
CA MET A 72 41.71 -6.98 -8.98
C MET A 72 41.45 -5.77 -9.90
N THR A 73 40.66 -4.79 -9.45
CA THR A 73 40.39 -3.55 -10.21
C THR A 73 41.44 -2.46 -9.97
N GLY A 74 42.30 -2.61 -8.96
CA GLY A 74 43.20 -1.55 -8.50
C GLY A 74 42.50 -0.38 -7.80
N ASP A 75 41.21 -0.53 -7.43
CA ASP A 75 40.41 0.50 -6.75
C ASP A 75 39.64 -0.10 -5.57
N LEU A 76 40.32 -0.13 -4.42
CA LEU A 76 39.74 -0.65 -3.19
C LEU A 76 38.61 0.25 -2.65
N VAL A 77 38.68 1.55 -2.88
CA VAL A 77 37.68 2.51 -2.37
C VAL A 77 36.34 2.29 -3.09
N ALA A 78 36.36 2.14 -4.41
CA ALA A 78 35.15 1.83 -5.17
C ALA A 78 34.55 0.47 -4.77
N ALA A 79 35.39 -0.56 -4.58
CA ALA A 79 34.93 -1.88 -4.12
C ALA A 79 34.26 -1.82 -2.74
N GLN A 80 34.85 -1.09 -1.79
CA GLN A 80 34.26 -0.85 -0.46
C GLN A 80 32.96 -0.05 -0.55
N GLY A 81 32.88 0.91 -1.46
CA GLY A 81 31.65 1.67 -1.74
C GLY A 81 30.50 0.77 -2.16
N ARG A 82 30.74 -0.15 -3.10
CA ARG A 82 29.75 -1.15 -3.56
C ARG A 82 29.33 -2.09 -2.43
N ASP A 83 30.27 -2.63 -1.66
CA ASP A 83 29.98 -3.51 -0.52
C ASP A 83 29.14 -2.81 0.55
N LYS A 84 29.50 -1.57 0.90
CA LYS A 84 28.72 -0.74 1.83
C LYS A 84 27.32 -0.46 1.31
N ALA A 85 27.15 -0.20 0.01
CA ALA A 85 25.84 0.01 -0.59
C ALA A 85 24.94 -1.23 -0.44
N MET A 86 25.46 -2.43 -0.74
CA MET A 86 24.72 -3.69 -0.55
C MET A 86 24.36 -3.95 0.91
N ARG A 87 25.30 -3.73 1.86
CA ARG A 87 25.02 -3.86 3.31
C ARG A 87 23.91 -2.92 3.77
N ASN A 88 23.94 -1.68 3.29
CA ASN A 88 22.92 -0.69 3.60
C ASN A 88 21.57 -1.09 3.02
N ALA A 89 21.52 -1.58 1.77
CA ALA A 89 20.30 -2.10 1.15
C ALA A 89 19.71 -3.26 1.94
N ALA A 90 20.53 -4.25 2.31
CA ALA A 90 20.11 -5.37 3.16
C ALA A 90 19.60 -4.92 4.54
N SER A 91 20.22 -3.89 5.14
CA SER A 91 19.74 -3.32 6.40
C SER A 91 18.43 -2.57 6.25
N ARG A 92 18.25 -1.80 5.17
CA ARG A 92 16.99 -1.12 4.85
C ARG A 92 15.87 -2.15 4.68
N HIS A 93 16.13 -3.23 3.93
CA HIS A 93 15.19 -4.34 3.74
C HIS A 93 14.70 -4.90 5.08
N ARG A 94 15.62 -5.28 5.98
CA ARG A 94 15.24 -5.80 7.32
C ARG A 94 14.41 -4.81 8.13
N ASN A 95 14.76 -3.53 8.09
CA ASN A 95 14.03 -2.49 8.82
C ASN A 95 12.64 -2.26 8.24
N ARG A 96 12.51 -2.29 6.91
CA ARG A 96 11.21 -2.22 6.23
C ARG A 96 10.34 -3.41 6.58
N GLN A 97 10.90 -4.62 6.60
CA GLN A 97 10.17 -5.85 6.94
C GLN A 97 9.60 -5.77 8.36
N ARG A 98 10.43 -5.36 9.34
CA ARG A 98 9.97 -5.14 10.72
C ARG A 98 8.88 -4.09 10.82
N SER A 99 9.00 -3.01 10.05
CA SER A 99 8.03 -1.91 10.04
C SER A 99 6.71 -2.32 9.42
N LEU A 100 6.75 -3.13 8.36
CA LEU A 100 5.59 -3.70 7.69
C LEU A 100 4.85 -4.64 8.64
N GLU A 101 5.56 -5.59 9.24
CA GLU A 101 5.02 -6.54 10.22
C GLU A 101 4.38 -5.83 11.42
N LYS A 102 5.00 -4.75 11.90
CA LYS A 102 4.43 -3.92 12.97
C LYS A 102 3.11 -3.27 12.57
N ASP A 103 2.99 -2.78 11.34
CA ASP A 103 1.74 -2.17 10.87
C ASP A 103 0.67 -3.22 10.54
N LYS A 104 1.04 -4.42 10.05
CA LYS A 104 0.14 -5.57 9.94
C LYS A 104 -0.49 -5.94 11.29
N ARG A 105 0.35 -6.12 12.32
CA ARG A 105 -0.12 -6.39 13.69
C ARG A 105 -1.03 -5.31 14.25
N ARG A 106 -0.80 -4.05 13.88
CA ARG A 106 -1.67 -2.92 14.28
C ARG A 106 -2.99 -2.92 13.54
N LEU A 107 -3.02 -3.33 12.28
CA LEU A 107 -4.23 -3.35 11.46
C LEU A 107 -5.19 -4.45 11.93
N GLU A 108 -4.67 -5.62 12.27
CA GLU A 108 -5.46 -6.83 12.55
C GLU A 108 -6.62 -6.62 13.55
N PRO A 109 -6.42 -6.03 14.75
CA PRO A 109 -7.53 -5.79 15.69
C PRO A 109 -8.43 -4.60 15.28
N LEU A 110 -8.01 -3.78 14.33
CA LEU A 110 -8.70 -2.54 13.94
C LEU A 110 -9.55 -2.70 12.67
N ARG A 111 -9.23 -3.66 11.80
CA ARG A 111 -9.74 -3.74 10.42
C ARG A 111 -11.27 -3.70 10.26
N ASN A 112 -12.01 -4.11 11.30
CA ASN A 112 -13.47 -4.11 11.31
C ASN A 112 -14.08 -3.12 12.32
N ASN A 113 -13.28 -2.27 12.96
CA ASN A 113 -13.72 -1.36 14.00
C ASN A 113 -14.01 0.06 13.44
N PRO A 114 -15.29 0.49 13.34
CA PRO A 114 -15.61 1.78 12.75
C PRO A 114 -15.05 2.98 13.52
N SER A 115 -14.89 2.84 14.84
CA SER A 115 -14.31 3.89 15.69
C SER A 115 -12.82 4.12 15.42
N ALA A 116 -12.14 3.15 14.82
CA ALA A 116 -10.71 3.20 14.52
C ALA A 116 -10.38 3.79 13.15
N ILE A 117 -11.35 4.34 12.40
CA ILE A 117 -11.16 4.80 11.01
C ILE A 117 -9.92 5.68 10.81
N ARG A 118 -9.62 6.61 11.74
CA ARG A 118 -8.44 7.48 11.65
C ARG A 118 -7.12 6.70 11.78
N GLN A 119 -7.11 5.68 12.64
CA GLN A 119 -5.94 4.81 12.84
C GLN A 119 -5.72 3.93 11.59
N ILE A 120 -6.79 3.34 11.06
CA ILE A 120 -6.75 2.52 9.83
C ILE A 120 -6.29 3.37 8.64
N GLN A 121 -6.82 4.58 8.46
CA GLN A 121 -6.36 5.52 7.42
C GLN A 121 -4.88 5.89 7.58
N SER A 122 -4.40 6.04 8.81
CA SER A 122 -2.99 6.29 9.09
C SER A 122 -2.10 5.10 8.72
N ILE A 123 -2.56 3.87 9.00
CA ILE A 123 -1.90 2.63 8.57
C ILE A 123 -1.88 2.54 7.04
N HIS A 124 -3.02 2.75 6.37
CA HIS A 124 -3.13 2.74 4.91
C HIS A 124 -2.15 3.72 4.25
N ARG A 125 -2.06 4.97 4.73
CA ARG A 125 -1.07 5.93 4.21
C ARG A 125 0.37 5.42 4.33
N ARG A 126 0.73 4.83 5.48
CA ARG A 126 2.08 4.27 5.66
C ARG A 126 2.30 3.01 4.81
N ALA A 127 1.26 2.21 4.57
CA ALA A 127 1.34 1.05 3.69
C ALA A 127 1.63 1.48 2.25
N MET A 128 0.92 2.49 1.73
CA MET A 128 1.16 3.07 0.40
C MET A 128 2.59 3.61 0.25
N ILE A 129 3.10 4.34 1.23
CA ILE A 129 4.48 4.84 1.22
C ILE A 129 5.46 3.66 1.14
N ARG A 130 5.26 2.61 1.94
CA ARG A 130 6.17 1.45 1.93
C ARG A 130 6.12 0.65 0.65
N ALA A 131 4.93 0.48 0.05
CA ALA A 131 4.80 -0.15 -1.25
C ALA A 131 5.60 0.62 -2.31
N SER A 132 5.45 1.96 -2.35
CA SER A 132 6.22 2.80 -3.26
C SER A 132 7.74 2.73 -3.01
N GLU A 133 8.17 2.75 -1.75
CA GLU A 133 9.58 2.61 -1.39
C GLU A 133 10.15 1.23 -1.76
N ALA A 134 9.34 0.17 -1.68
CA ALA A 134 9.74 -1.18 -2.02
C ALA A 134 9.90 -1.35 -3.55
N THR A 135 8.95 -0.85 -4.34
CA THR A 135 9.07 -0.78 -5.82
C THR A 135 10.33 -0.03 -6.22
N ALA A 136 10.55 1.17 -5.68
CA ALA A 136 11.72 1.98 -6.01
C ALA A 136 13.06 1.32 -5.59
N GLU A 137 13.06 0.43 -4.58
CA GLU A 137 14.26 -0.33 -4.22
C GLU A 137 14.47 -1.53 -5.14
N TYR A 138 13.40 -2.24 -5.52
CA TYR A 138 13.49 -3.35 -6.47
C TYR A 138 13.98 -2.88 -7.84
N GLU A 139 13.48 -1.77 -8.35
CA GLU A 139 13.96 -1.14 -9.59
C GLU A 139 15.46 -0.83 -9.55
N LYS A 140 15.99 -0.44 -8.39
CA LYS A 140 17.43 -0.14 -8.21
C LYS A 140 18.27 -1.40 -7.99
N HIS A 141 17.71 -2.41 -7.32
CA HIS A 141 18.41 -3.59 -6.85
C HIS A 141 17.56 -4.84 -7.08
N PRO A 142 17.40 -5.27 -8.34
CA PRO A 142 16.55 -6.41 -8.68
C PRO A 142 17.12 -7.69 -8.09
N SER A 143 16.44 -8.22 -7.08
CA SER A 143 16.78 -9.47 -6.40
C SER A 143 15.52 -10.05 -5.76
N THR A 144 15.51 -11.36 -5.52
CA THR A 144 14.37 -12.05 -4.92
C THR A 144 13.91 -11.41 -3.60
N PRO A 145 14.79 -11.06 -2.64
CA PRO A 145 14.33 -10.44 -1.39
C PRO A 145 13.66 -9.07 -1.60
N HIS A 146 14.12 -8.30 -2.60
CA HIS A 146 13.53 -7.00 -2.91
C HIS A 146 12.18 -7.15 -3.64
N PHE A 147 12.06 -8.14 -4.52
CA PHE A 147 10.79 -8.50 -5.15
C PHE A 147 9.75 -8.99 -4.13
N ASP A 148 10.13 -9.88 -3.22
CA ASP A 148 9.23 -10.39 -2.16
C ASP A 148 8.72 -9.24 -1.29
N MET A 149 9.60 -8.29 -0.95
CA MET A 149 9.23 -7.09 -0.18
C MET A 149 8.26 -6.20 -0.95
N GLU A 150 8.49 -5.98 -2.25
CA GLU A 150 7.59 -5.21 -3.11
C GLU A 150 6.19 -5.82 -3.13
N LEU A 151 6.11 -7.13 -3.39
CA LEU A 151 4.85 -7.86 -3.42
C LEU A 151 4.15 -7.79 -2.06
N GLU A 152 4.87 -8.08 -0.98
CA GLU A 152 4.31 -8.09 0.38
C GLU A 152 3.79 -6.71 0.81
N ALA A 153 4.55 -5.65 0.50
CA ALA A 153 4.16 -4.28 0.81
C ALA A 153 2.96 -3.82 -0.05
N GLY A 154 2.93 -4.18 -1.33
CA GLY A 154 1.81 -3.89 -2.24
C GLY A 154 0.53 -4.59 -1.80
N MET A 155 0.60 -5.89 -1.49
CA MET A 155 -0.55 -6.64 -0.97
C MET A 155 -1.08 -6.05 0.34
N PHE A 156 -0.20 -5.67 1.26
CA PHE A 156 -0.62 -5.04 2.51
C PHE A 156 -1.26 -3.65 2.29
N ALA A 157 -0.80 -2.89 1.30
CA ALA A 157 -1.43 -1.61 0.96
C ALA A 157 -2.88 -1.81 0.50
N LEU A 158 -3.13 -2.81 -0.36
CA LEU A 158 -4.47 -3.20 -0.80
C LEU A 158 -5.34 -3.68 0.38
N GLU A 159 -4.78 -4.49 1.29
CA GLU A 159 -5.48 -4.93 2.49
C GLU A 159 -5.89 -3.74 3.40
N ALA A 160 -4.97 -2.80 3.62
CA ALA A 160 -5.22 -1.62 4.42
C ALA A 160 -6.26 -0.70 3.76
N GLU A 161 -6.26 -0.57 2.44
CA GLU A 161 -7.29 0.14 1.68
C GLU A 161 -8.66 -0.53 1.85
N ALA A 162 -8.73 -1.86 1.68
CA ALA A 162 -9.95 -2.62 1.87
C ALA A 162 -10.50 -2.46 3.29
N ALA A 163 -9.65 -2.43 4.31
CA ALA A 163 -10.04 -2.17 5.69
C ALA A 163 -10.59 -0.74 5.89
N VAL A 164 -10.00 0.28 5.23
CA VAL A 164 -10.55 1.64 5.24
C VAL A 164 -11.96 1.64 4.65
N GLU A 165 -12.16 0.98 3.51
CA GLU A 165 -13.47 0.96 2.84
C GLU A 165 -14.50 0.17 3.65
N ALA A 166 -14.14 -0.99 4.21
CA ALA A 166 -15.02 -1.79 5.06
C ALA A 166 -15.51 -0.99 6.29
N VAL A 167 -14.63 -0.23 6.93
CA VAL A 167 -15.00 0.62 8.07
C VAL A 167 -15.81 1.84 7.63
N LYS A 168 -15.49 2.46 6.48
CA LYS A 168 -16.32 3.55 5.93
C LYS A 168 -17.74 3.08 5.67
N GLN A 169 -17.94 1.88 5.14
CA GLN A 169 -19.26 1.32 4.84
C GLN A 169 -20.15 1.18 6.09
N GLN A 170 -19.54 1.02 7.26
CA GLN A 170 -20.24 0.92 8.54
C GLN A 170 -20.55 2.28 9.17
N GLN A 171 -19.98 3.37 8.65
CA GLN A 171 -20.24 4.71 9.20
C GLN A 171 -21.68 5.14 8.94
N PRO A 172 -22.40 5.70 9.95
CA PRO A 172 -23.78 6.11 9.78
C PRO A 172 -24.02 7.05 8.59
N PRO A 173 -23.17 8.07 8.32
CA PRO A 173 -23.34 8.95 7.16
C PRO A 173 -23.18 8.23 5.82
N TYR A 174 -22.25 7.27 5.71
CA TYR A 174 -22.05 6.50 4.49
C TYR A 174 -23.22 5.55 4.23
N ARG A 175 -23.65 4.82 5.26
CA ARG A 175 -24.79 3.91 5.18
C ARG A 175 -26.06 4.65 4.75
N LEU A 176 -26.32 5.79 5.37
CA LEU A 176 -27.46 6.66 5.04
C LEU A 176 -27.39 7.17 3.60
N ARG A 177 -26.20 7.56 3.12
CA ARG A 177 -26.00 7.95 1.72
C ARG A 177 -26.34 6.80 0.77
N LYS A 178 -25.90 5.57 1.07
CA LYS A 178 -26.19 4.38 0.25
C LYS A 178 -27.69 4.09 0.19
N GLU A 179 -28.39 4.15 1.32
CA GLU A 179 -29.85 3.99 1.40
C GLU A 179 -30.61 5.07 0.60
N LEU A 180 -30.11 6.30 0.59
CA LEU A 180 -30.71 7.39 -0.18
C LEU A 180 -30.40 7.34 -1.68
N LEU A 181 -29.28 6.74 -2.10
CA LEU A 181 -28.98 6.51 -3.52
C LEU A 181 -29.73 5.28 -4.06
N ALA A 182 -29.71 4.17 -3.32
CA ALA A 182 -30.42 2.93 -3.64
C ALA A 182 -31.74 2.84 -2.86
N SER A 183 -32.56 3.90 -2.93
CA SER A 183 -33.80 4.02 -2.16
C SER A 183 -34.77 2.89 -2.44
N HIS A 184 -35.04 2.08 -1.42
CA HIS A 184 -36.15 1.13 -1.44
C HIS A 184 -37.43 1.83 -1.03
N TRP A 185 -38.43 1.84 -1.92
CA TRP A 185 -39.74 2.43 -1.67
C TRP A 185 -40.76 1.32 -1.43
N THR A 186 -41.46 1.41 -0.30
CA THR A 186 -42.54 0.49 0.07
C THR A 186 -43.90 1.09 -0.30
N PRO A 187 -44.78 0.33 -0.98
CA PRO A 187 -46.14 0.76 -1.27
C PRO A 187 -46.93 1.03 0.02
N THR A 188 -47.81 2.02 -0.04
CA THR A 188 -48.77 2.37 1.02
C THR A 188 -50.14 2.61 0.40
N PRO A 189 -51.25 2.57 1.15
CA PRO A 189 -52.59 2.78 0.59
C PRO A 189 -52.78 4.13 -0.13
N LYS A 190 -51.95 5.14 0.18
CA LYS A 190 -52.05 6.48 -0.39
C LYS A 190 -50.87 6.86 -1.30
N GLY A 191 -49.92 5.95 -1.55
CA GLY A 191 -48.72 6.25 -2.35
C GLY A 191 -47.52 5.37 -1.98
N GLN A 192 -46.34 5.97 -1.83
CA GLN A 192 -45.07 5.26 -1.61
C GLN A 192 -44.30 5.87 -0.43
N ARG A 193 -43.59 5.02 0.32
CA ARG A 193 -42.78 5.44 1.47
C ARG A 193 -41.34 4.97 1.35
N LEU A 194 -40.42 5.87 1.67
CA LEU A 194 -39.01 5.57 1.90
C LEU A 194 -38.73 5.75 3.39
N GLU A 195 -38.05 4.79 4.01
CA GLU A 195 -37.60 4.88 5.40
C GLU A 195 -36.14 4.42 5.49
N THR A 196 -35.30 5.19 6.18
CA THR A 196 -33.87 4.90 6.35
C THR A 196 -33.63 4.05 7.60
N SER A 197 -32.47 3.40 7.71
CA SER A 197 -32.11 2.62 8.92
C SER A 197 -31.99 3.49 10.18
N GLN A 198 -31.96 4.81 10.00
CA GLN A 198 -31.91 5.77 11.10
C GLN A 198 -33.30 6.30 11.48
N GLY A 199 -34.37 5.87 10.80
CA GLY A 199 -35.75 6.28 11.05
C GLY A 199 -36.08 7.67 10.48
N ASP A 200 -35.37 8.10 9.43
CA ASP A 200 -35.80 9.22 8.61
C ASP A 200 -36.73 8.71 7.52
N MET A 201 -37.71 9.50 7.10
CA MET A 201 -38.69 9.03 6.13
C MET A 201 -39.13 10.08 5.12
N VAL A 202 -39.59 9.59 3.98
CA VAL A 202 -40.34 10.34 2.96
C VAL A 202 -41.61 9.57 2.67
N GLN A 203 -42.74 10.25 2.64
CA GLN A 203 -44.01 9.72 2.17
C GLN A 203 -44.43 10.52 0.94
N ALA A 204 -44.41 9.90 -0.24
CA ALA A 204 -45.09 10.42 -1.41
C ALA A 204 -46.54 9.91 -1.42
N PHE A 205 -47.50 10.76 -1.79
CA PHE A 205 -48.91 10.40 -1.74
C PHE A 205 -49.74 11.14 -2.79
N GLN A 206 -50.87 10.55 -3.15
CA GLN A 206 -51.87 11.16 -4.02
C GLN A 206 -52.86 12.01 -3.20
N ARG A 207 -53.20 13.19 -3.73
CA ARG A 207 -54.19 14.11 -3.17
C ARG A 207 -55.58 13.82 -3.74
N ALA A 208 -56.60 14.45 -3.16
CA ALA A 208 -57.99 14.27 -3.59
C ALA A 208 -58.25 14.77 -5.02
N ASP A 209 -57.50 15.79 -5.46
CA ASP A 209 -57.53 16.35 -6.82
C ASP A 209 -56.79 15.49 -7.87
N GLY A 210 -56.24 14.33 -7.46
CA GLY A 210 -55.49 13.42 -8.31
C GLY A 210 -54.01 13.75 -8.47
N SER A 211 -53.56 14.93 -8.05
CA SER A 211 -52.13 15.31 -8.07
C SER A 211 -51.34 14.59 -6.98
N PHE A 212 -50.00 14.62 -7.08
CA PHE A 212 -49.11 13.99 -6.11
C PHE A 212 -48.36 15.02 -5.28
N SER A 213 -48.11 14.69 -4.02
CA SER A 213 -47.28 15.49 -3.13
C SER A 213 -46.43 14.60 -2.23
N PHE A 214 -45.65 15.21 -1.35
CA PHE A 214 -44.79 14.48 -0.43
C PHE A 214 -44.74 15.12 0.96
N GLY A 215 -44.48 14.29 1.97
CA GLY A 215 -44.01 14.70 3.27
C GLY A 215 -42.66 14.06 3.56
N TYR A 216 -41.84 14.70 4.39
CA TYR A 216 -40.58 14.13 4.85
C TYR A 216 -40.31 14.47 6.32
N GLN A 217 -39.50 13.64 6.96
CA GLN A 217 -39.24 13.71 8.40
C GLN A 217 -37.83 13.24 8.72
N LEU A 218 -37.12 14.02 9.55
CA LEU A 218 -35.93 13.53 10.23
C LEU A 218 -36.33 12.72 11.47
N ARG A 219 -35.54 11.71 11.81
CA ARG A 219 -35.68 10.91 13.05
C ARG A 219 -36.04 11.81 14.24
N ARG A 220 -37.09 11.43 14.98
CA ARG A 220 -37.60 12.12 16.19
C ARG A 220 -38.06 13.58 15.97
N ARG A 221 -38.27 14.03 14.73
CA ARG A 221 -38.93 15.31 14.42
C ARG A 221 -40.36 15.07 13.93
N LYS A 222 -41.17 16.11 13.80
CA LYS A 222 -42.49 16.02 13.17
C LYS A 222 -42.37 15.93 11.64
N MET A 223 -43.35 15.31 11.00
CA MET A 223 -43.47 15.28 9.54
C MET A 223 -43.69 16.68 8.98
N VAL A 224 -42.94 17.04 7.95
CA VAL A 224 -43.10 18.28 7.17
C VAL A 224 -43.78 17.92 5.86
N TRP A 225 -44.98 18.46 5.64
CA TRP A 225 -45.76 18.23 4.44
C TRP A 225 -45.51 19.33 3.41
N SER A 226 -45.25 18.97 2.16
CA SER A 226 -45.08 19.93 1.07
C SER A 226 -46.43 20.45 0.59
N ALA A 227 -46.51 21.75 0.34
CA ALA A 227 -47.62 22.33 -0.42
C ALA A 227 -47.43 22.16 -1.95
N LYS A 228 -46.29 21.62 -2.41
CA LYS A 228 -46.00 21.44 -3.84
C LYS A 228 -46.79 20.26 -4.39
N GLU A 229 -47.25 20.45 -5.61
CA GLU A 229 -48.02 19.46 -6.38
C GLU A 229 -47.20 19.02 -7.58
N PHE A 230 -47.31 17.73 -7.91
CA PHE A 230 -46.59 17.10 -9.00
C PHE A 230 -47.57 16.26 -9.84
N PRO A 231 -47.40 16.26 -11.17
CA PRO A 231 -48.22 15.44 -12.07
C PRO A 231 -47.98 13.93 -11.90
N THR A 232 -46.82 13.51 -11.38
CA THR A 232 -46.49 12.08 -11.21
C THR A 232 -45.96 11.76 -9.82
N LEU A 233 -46.23 10.53 -9.38
CA LEU A 233 -45.73 9.99 -8.11
C LEU A 233 -44.19 10.00 -8.07
N GLU A 234 -43.53 9.66 -9.17
CA GLU A 234 -42.07 9.63 -9.26
C GLU A 234 -41.44 11.02 -9.04
N GLN A 235 -42.05 12.07 -9.57
CA GLN A 235 -41.59 13.45 -9.33
C GLN A 235 -41.74 13.84 -7.85
N ALA A 236 -42.85 13.47 -7.22
CA ALA A 236 -43.06 13.68 -5.79
C ALA A 236 -42.06 12.89 -4.94
N MET A 237 -41.79 11.62 -5.27
CA MET A 237 -40.78 10.77 -4.62
C MET A 237 -39.38 11.37 -4.74
N SER A 238 -38.98 11.74 -5.95
CA SER A 238 -37.68 12.35 -6.24
C SER A 238 -37.50 13.66 -5.46
N LYS A 239 -38.52 14.53 -5.46
CA LYS A 239 -38.46 15.79 -4.74
C LYS A 239 -38.45 15.60 -3.23
N GLY A 240 -39.28 14.71 -2.69
CA GLY A 240 -39.29 14.41 -1.25
C GLY A 240 -37.96 13.87 -0.75
N ARG A 241 -37.34 12.94 -1.51
CA ARG A 241 -35.99 12.45 -1.22
C ARG A 241 -34.95 13.56 -1.24
N MET A 242 -35.01 14.46 -2.22
CA MET A 242 -34.11 15.62 -2.30
C MET A 242 -34.24 16.53 -1.07
N TYR A 243 -35.46 16.83 -0.62
CA TYR A 243 -35.69 17.63 0.60
C TYR A 243 -35.14 16.94 1.85
N LEU A 244 -35.36 15.62 1.97
CA LEU A 244 -34.80 14.85 3.08
C LEU A 244 -33.26 14.90 3.08
N ILE A 245 -32.61 14.73 1.92
CA ILE A 245 -31.15 14.84 1.78
C ILE A 245 -30.65 16.23 2.23
N LEU A 246 -31.33 17.31 1.82
CA LEU A 246 -30.94 18.67 2.19
C LEU A 246 -31.03 18.90 3.71
N ASP A 247 -32.08 18.40 4.35
CA ASP A 247 -32.26 18.53 5.80
C ASP A 247 -31.26 17.65 6.57
N LEU A 248 -30.95 16.45 6.06
CA LEU A 248 -29.90 15.59 6.62
C LEU A 248 -28.50 16.23 6.55
N ARG A 249 -28.19 16.94 5.47
CA ARG A 249 -26.94 17.73 5.35
C ARG A 249 -26.90 18.89 6.32
N ARG A 250 -27.98 19.67 6.43
CA ARG A 250 -28.10 20.76 7.41
C ARG A 250 -27.95 20.26 8.85
N ALA A 251 -28.38 19.03 9.12
CA ALA A 251 -28.20 18.36 10.40
C ALA A 251 -26.81 17.70 10.59
N GLY A 252 -25.88 17.82 9.63
CA GLY A 252 -24.55 17.23 9.69
C GLY A 252 -24.50 15.70 9.58
N ARG A 253 -25.60 15.05 9.15
CA ARG A 253 -25.74 13.58 9.09
C ARG A 253 -25.37 12.97 7.73
N LEU A 254 -25.18 13.81 6.73
CA LEU A 254 -24.62 13.43 5.43
C LEU A 254 -23.45 14.36 5.10
N PRO A 255 -22.33 13.84 4.56
CA PRO A 255 -21.26 14.69 4.05
C PRO A 255 -21.76 15.55 2.89
N GLU A 256 -21.18 16.73 2.71
CA GLU A 256 -21.38 17.50 1.49
C GLU A 256 -20.92 16.68 0.27
N LEU A 257 -21.62 16.82 -0.86
CA LEU A 257 -21.09 16.26 -2.10
C LEU A 257 -19.81 17.02 -2.43
N PRO A 258 -18.74 16.34 -2.90
CA PRO A 258 -17.68 17.05 -3.57
C PRO A 258 -18.34 17.88 -4.67
N LYS A 259 -17.99 19.18 -4.74
CA LYS A 259 -18.37 20.01 -5.88
C LYS A 259 -17.78 19.31 -7.11
N LEU A 260 -18.66 18.84 -8.00
CA LEU A 260 -18.29 18.36 -9.33
C LEU A 260 -17.74 19.53 -10.14
#